data_AF-A0A2H0LM58-F1
#
_entry.id   AF-A0A2H0LM58-F1
#
_cell.length_a   1.000
_cell.length_b   1.000
_cell.length_c   1.000
_cell.angle_alpha   90.00
_cell.angle_beta   90.00
_cell.angle_gamma   90.00
#
_symmetry.space_group_name_H-M   'P 1'
#
loop_
_entity.id
_entity.type
_entity.pdbx_description
1 polymer ?
#
loop_
_entity_poly.entity_id
_entity_poly.type
_entity_poly.pdbx_seq_one_letter_code
_entity_poly.pdbx_strand_id
1 'polypeptide(L)'
;MSGRIWGLKIIKTQKMINKNSIQAKKFIGLRQKILLSMILLLLSLGLSIAFINQMILFKSLKTEYQNKGLIHARSIAAYSLVDILTQNNSRLKKLLDSEKKLDTDTAYIFVINSSNRILAHTFPEGFPVDLIKANPLPENKDFNIQLLDTQLGLIYDINVPILAGKSLIGQVRLGILQNGIQRTIMLIDSAILVVTLLIILIGIILAYKISSFITQPISRLVEATESIRKGDFSAKIDIRAKDEIGLLSGAFNKMTVYLNQLVEEIGRLTRYRERESIALDLHDNCAQDLANLIKRLELCEKLFKLEPAKAFEELNVLKEN
;
A
#
# COMPACT_ATOMS: atom_id res chain seq x y z
N MET A 1 -62.34 -28.31 45.40
CA MET A 1 -62.27 -27.56 44.12
C MET A 1 -61.00 -26.73 44.12
N SER A 2 -60.13 -26.93 43.11
CA SER A 2 -58.96 -26.11 42.70
C SER A 2 -57.83 -25.93 43.75
N GLY A 3 -56.56 -26.29 43.54
CA GLY A 3 -55.81 -26.52 42.29
C GLY A 3 -54.51 -25.69 42.29
N ARG A 4 -53.38 -26.38 42.48
CA ARG A 4 -51.97 -25.95 42.56
C ARG A 4 -51.50 -24.94 41.47
N ILE A 5 -50.78 -23.86 41.83
CA ILE A 5 -49.30 -23.65 41.77
C ILE A 5 -48.75 -23.20 40.38
N TRP A 6 -48.23 -21.96 40.35
CA TRP A 6 -47.23 -21.32 39.47
C TRP A 6 -47.58 -20.95 38.01
N GLY A 7 -47.91 -19.68 37.79
CA GLY A 7 -47.91 -19.01 36.48
C GLY A 7 -46.80 -17.96 36.38
N LEU A 8 -45.59 -18.39 36.06
CA LEU A 8 -44.47 -17.53 35.68
C LEU A 8 -44.84 -16.70 34.43
N LYS A 9 -44.77 -15.38 34.56
CA LYS A 9 -45.04 -14.42 33.48
C LYS A 9 -43.83 -14.35 32.53
N ILE A 10 -43.64 -15.36 31.68
CA ILE A 10 -42.62 -15.39 30.62
C ILE A 10 -43.23 -14.83 29.32
N ILE A 11 -43.55 -13.53 29.26
CA ILE A 11 -43.84 -12.86 27.98
C ILE A 11 -43.34 -11.41 28.04
N LYS A 12 -42.01 -11.24 27.99
CA LYS A 12 -41.34 -10.05 27.43
C LYS A 12 -39.81 -10.21 27.32
N THR A 13 -39.35 -11.33 26.78
CA THR A 13 -37.92 -11.54 26.45
C THR A 13 -37.71 -12.05 25.02
N GLN A 14 -38.65 -11.80 24.10
CA GLN A 14 -38.50 -12.13 22.67
C GLN A 14 -38.13 -10.93 21.78
N LYS A 15 -37.90 -9.73 22.34
CA LYS A 15 -37.66 -8.49 21.56
C LYS A 15 -36.36 -7.76 21.89
N MET A 16 -35.35 -8.46 22.43
CA MET A 16 -33.99 -7.94 22.65
C MET A 16 -32.89 -8.99 22.43
N ILE A 17 -33.03 -9.88 21.44
CA ILE A 17 -31.92 -10.77 21.02
C ILE A 17 -31.44 -10.52 19.59
N ASN A 18 -32.19 -9.77 18.77
CA ASN A 18 -31.80 -9.53 17.37
C ASN A 18 -31.41 -8.08 17.07
N LYS A 19 -30.47 -7.54 17.85
CA LYS A 19 -29.75 -6.30 17.48
C LYS A 19 -28.24 -6.37 17.74
N ASN A 20 -27.70 -7.58 17.88
CA ASN A 20 -26.33 -7.83 17.45
C ASN A 20 -26.37 -8.04 15.92
N SER A 21 -26.71 -6.96 15.20
CA SER A 21 -26.07 -6.72 13.93
C SER A 21 -24.59 -6.60 14.26
N ILE A 22 -23.89 -7.73 14.27
CA ILE A 22 -22.46 -7.77 14.01
C ILE A 22 -22.34 -6.91 12.77
N GLN A 23 -21.87 -5.68 12.98
CA GLN A 23 -21.39 -4.85 11.90
C GLN A 23 -20.44 -5.78 11.16
N ALA A 24 -20.87 -6.27 10.01
CA ALA A 24 -19.99 -6.95 9.09
C ALA A 24 -18.97 -5.88 8.73
N LYS A 25 -17.91 -5.76 9.54
CA LYS A 25 -16.68 -5.08 9.17
C LYS A 25 -16.41 -5.64 7.80
N LYS A 26 -16.52 -4.80 6.77
CA LYS A 26 -16.20 -5.16 5.38
C LYS A 26 -14.80 -5.75 5.44
N PHE A 27 -14.71 -7.07 5.51
CA PHE A 27 -13.45 -7.76 5.59
C PHE A 27 -12.88 -7.63 4.19
N ILE A 28 -11.97 -6.68 4.04
CA ILE A 28 -11.22 -6.48 2.81
C ILE A 28 -10.51 -7.81 2.55
N GLY A 29 -10.89 -8.51 1.49
CA GLY A 29 -10.31 -9.81 1.15
C GLY A 29 -8.79 -9.68 0.97
N LEU A 30 -8.04 -10.77 1.15
CA LEU A 30 -6.57 -10.79 1.01
C LEU A 30 -6.11 -10.11 -0.28
N ARG A 31 -6.87 -10.33 -1.37
CA ARG A 31 -6.67 -9.70 -2.68
C ARG A 31 -6.69 -8.19 -2.63
N GLN A 32 -7.74 -7.62 -2.03
CA GLN A 32 -7.90 -6.17 -1.96
C GLN A 32 -6.85 -5.55 -1.03
N LYS A 33 -6.45 -6.23 0.06
CA LYS A 33 -5.37 -5.74 0.95
C LYS A 33 -4.03 -5.64 0.22
N ILE A 34 -3.66 -6.70 -0.54
CA ILE A 34 -2.41 -6.73 -1.31
C ILE A 34 -2.44 -5.70 -2.45
N LEU A 35 -3.56 -5.60 -3.18
CA LEU A 35 -3.70 -4.61 -4.26
C LEU A 35 -3.60 -3.18 -3.72
N LEU A 36 -4.30 -2.87 -2.63
CA LEU A 36 -4.24 -1.55 -2.01
C LEU A 36 -2.85 -1.22 -1.47
N SER A 37 -2.17 -2.17 -0.83
CA SER A 37 -0.80 -1.94 -0.33
C SER A 37 0.20 -1.74 -1.48
N MET A 38 0.08 -2.49 -2.58
CA MET A 38 0.91 -2.31 -3.78
C MET A 38 0.65 -0.97 -4.46
N ILE A 39 -0.62 -0.57 -4.64
CA ILE A 39 -0.97 0.72 -5.22
C ILE A 39 -0.46 1.85 -4.34
N LEU A 40 -0.64 1.76 -3.02
CA LEU A 40 -0.15 2.74 -2.07
C LEU A 40 1.37 2.87 -2.13
N LEU A 41 2.10 1.76 -2.23
CA LEU A 41 3.55 1.72 -2.35
C LEU A 41 4.03 2.33 -3.68
N LEU A 42 3.34 2.06 -4.79
CA LEU A 42 3.65 2.67 -6.09
C LEU A 42 3.42 4.19 -6.08
N LEU A 43 2.32 4.64 -5.47
CA LEU A 43 2.01 6.06 -5.33
C LEU A 43 3.03 6.76 -4.43
N SER A 44 3.41 6.16 -3.29
CA SER A 44 4.39 6.76 -2.40
C SER A 44 5.78 6.84 -3.03
N LEU A 45 6.20 5.82 -3.79
CA LEU A 45 7.45 5.84 -4.56
C LEU A 45 7.41 6.91 -5.65
N GLY A 46 6.32 7.00 -6.41
CA GLY A 46 6.14 8.01 -7.45
C GLY A 46 6.23 9.43 -6.90
N LEU A 47 5.53 9.71 -5.80
CA LEU A 47 5.58 11.00 -5.12
C LEU A 47 6.98 11.31 -4.56
N SER A 48 7.63 10.31 -3.95
CA SER A 48 8.98 10.48 -3.40
C SER A 48 10.00 10.80 -4.50
N ILE A 49 9.93 10.11 -5.64
CA ILE A 49 10.80 10.37 -6.80
C ILE A 49 10.56 11.78 -7.33
N ALA A 50 9.30 12.18 -7.53
CA ALA A 50 8.96 13.53 -7.97
C ALA A 50 9.49 14.59 -7.00
N PHE A 51 9.31 14.38 -5.70
CA PHE A 51 9.78 15.29 -4.65
C PHE A 51 11.31 15.41 -4.63
N ILE A 52 12.03 14.28 -4.67
CA ILE A 52 13.50 14.27 -4.70
C ILE A 52 14.03 14.98 -5.95
N ASN A 53 13.47 14.67 -7.11
CA ASN A 53 13.88 15.29 -8.37
C ASN A 53 13.63 16.80 -8.34
N GLN A 54 12.46 17.24 -7.86
CA GLN A 54 12.15 18.66 -7.75
C GLN A 54 13.10 19.37 -6.79
N MET A 55 13.43 18.75 -5.65
CA MET A 55 14.39 19.27 -4.68
C MET A 55 15.79 19.43 -5.29
N ILE A 56 16.28 18.43 -6.02
CA ILE A 56 17.58 18.47 -6.69
C ILE A 56 17.58 19.53 -7.81
N LEU A 57 16.57 19.50 -8.68
CA LEU A 57 16.48 20.39 -9.84
C LEU A 57 16.43 21.86 -9.43
N PHE A 58 15.59 22.20 -8.45
CA PHE A 58 15.48 23.56 -7.95
C PHE A 58 16.81 24.07 -7.38
N LYS A 59 17.52 23.22 -6.62
CA LYS A 59 18.82 23.57 -6.03
C LYS A 59 19.91 23.73 -7.10
N SER A 60 19.96 22.83 -8.07
CA SER A 60 20.93 22.87 -9.17
C SER A 60 20.72 24.08 -10.07
N LEU A 61 19.48 24.32 -10.52
CA LEU A 61 19.17 25.49 -11.36
C LEU A 61 19.43 26.80 -10.62
N LYS A 62 19.06 26.91 -9.34
CA LYS A 62 19.36 28.10 -8.54
C LYS A 62 20.86 28.40 -8.50
N THR A 63 21.66 27.38 -8.20
CA THR A 63 23.13 27.51 -8.14
C THR A 63 23.71 27.91 -9.49
N GLU A 64 23.25 27.28 -10.57
CA GLU A 64 23.72 27.54 -11.92
C GLU A 64 23.39 28.96 -12.38
N TYR A 65 22.17 29.44 -12.14
CA TYR A 65 21.76 30.81 -12.46
C TYR A 65 22.56 31.85 -11.66
N GLN A 66 22.83 31.58 -10.38
CA GLN A 66 23.67 32.45 -9.55
C GLN A 66 25.11 32.50 -10.06
N ASN A 67 25.69 31.36 -10.46
CA ASN A 67 27.04 31.29 -11.01
C ASN A 67 27.14 31.98 -12.36
N LYS A 68 26.19 31.74 -13.27
CA LYS A 68 26.12 32.43 -14.57
C LYS A 68 26.07 33.94 -14.35
N GLY A 69 25.17 34.41 -13.49
CA GLY A 69 25.09 35.84 -13.18
C GLY A 69 26.34 36.43 -12.55
N LEU A 70 27.00 35.70 -11.66
CA LEU A 70 28.26 36.11 -11.06
C LEU A 70 29.38 36.25 -12.11
N ILE A 71 29.46 35.31 -13.06
CA ILE A 71 30.44 35.36 -14.16
C ILE A 71 30.18 36.59 -15.04
N HIS A 72 28.92 36.84 -15.42
CA HIS A 72 28.55 38.02 -16.19
C HIS A 72 28.86 39.32 -15.43
N ALA A 73 28.48 39.42 -14.15
CA ALA A 73 28.77 40.59 -13.33
C ALA A 73 30.27 40.85 -13.18
N ARG A 74 31.10 39.80 -13.01
CA ARG A 74 32.57 39.90 -13.00
C ARG A 74 33.15 40.38 -14.33
N SER A 75 32.62 39.87 -15.44
CA SER A 75 33.03 40.32 -16.78
C SER A 75 32.74 41.80 -16.99
N ILE A 76 31.53 42.25 -16.63
CA ILE A 76 31.13 43.66 -16.67
C ILE A 76 32.01 44.50 -15.75
N ALA A 77 32.33 44.03 -14.54
CA ALA A 77 33.20 44.73 -13.61
C ALA A 77 34.60 44.95 -14.18
N ALA A 78 35.17 43.92 -14.83
CA ALA A 78 36.46 44.01 -15.48
C ALA A 78 36.48 45.02 -16.64
N TYR A 79 35.45 45.02 -17.50
CA TYR A 79 35.37 45.97 -18.62
C TYR A 79 35.07 47.41 -18.17
N SER A 80 34.27 47.57 -17.11
CA SER A 80 33.89 48.87 -16.57
C SER A 80 35.07 49.63 -15.95
N LEU A 81 36.14 48.94 -15.54
CA LEU A 81 37.29 49.56 -14.89
C LEU A 81 37.87 50.72 -15.71
N VAL A 82 38.10 50.50 -17.01
CA VAL A 82 38.68 51.52 -17.90
C VAL A 82 37.75 52.71 -18.06
N ASP A 83 36.46 52.47 -18.23
CA ASP A 83 35.47 53.53 -18.45
C ASP A 83 35.26 54.38 -17.19
N ILE A 84 35.35 53.79 -15.99
CA ILE A 84 35.28 54.54 -14.72
C ILE A 84 36.54 55.39 -14.53
N LEU A 85 37.72 54.83 -14.77
CA LEU A 85 38.99 55.56 -14.63
C LEU A 85 39.10 56.72 -15.64
N THR A 86 38.51 56.57 -16.82
CA THR A 86 38.45 57.61 -17.86
C THR A 86 37.23 58.52 -17.77
N GLN A 87 36.38 58.33 -16.75
CA GLN A 87 35.13 59.07 -16.52
C GLN A 87 34.17 59.06 -17.74
N ASN A 88 34.21 58.00 -18.55
CA ASN A 88 33.40 57.88 -19.76
C ASN A 88 32.06 57.17 -19.49
N ASN A 89 31.17 57.86 -18.77
CA ASN A 89 29.86 57.32 -18.39
C ASN A 89 28.99 56.96 -19.62
N SER A 90 29.16 57.65 -20.75
CA SER A 90 28.44 57.36 -21.99
C SER A 90 28.85 56.03 -22.62
N ARG A 91 30.15 55.70 -22.59
CA ARG A 91 30.65 54.39 -23.05
C ARG A 91 30.22 53.27 -22.11
N LEU A 92 30.31 53.51 -20.81
CA LEU A 92 29.82 52.58 -19.78
C LEU A 92 28.33 52.27 -19.98
N LYS A 93 27.49 53.30 -20.17
CA LYS A 93 26.06 53.12 -20.45
C LYS A 93 25.79 52.27 -21.69
N LYS A 94 26.52 52.51 -22.79
CA LYS A 94 26.41 51.69 -24.01
C LYS A 94 26.78 50.22 -23.76
N LEU A 95 27.83 49.96 -22.98
CA LEU A 95 28.24 48.62 -22.59
C LEU A 95 27.15 47.91 -21.77
N LEU A 96 26.58 48.58 -20.77
CA LEU A 96 25.50 47.97 -19.97
C LEU A 96 24.24 47.70 -20.82
N ASP A 97 23.90 48.61 -21.72
CA ASP A 97 22.74 48.45 -22.62
C ASP A 97 22.96 47.31 -23.63
N SER A 98 24.20 47.07 -24.09
CA SER A 98 24.49 45.90 -24.94
C SER A 98 24.41 44.58 -24.19
N GLU A 99 24.93 44.53 -22.95
CA GLU A 99 24.87 43.33 -22.10
C GLU A 99 23.43 42.94 -21.76
N LYS A 100 22.58 43.92 -21.40
CA LYS A 100 21.16 43.67 -21.13
C LYS A 100 20.42 43.12 -22.36
N LYS A 101 20.82 43.50 -23.57
CA LYS A 101 20.20 42.99 -24.81
C LYS A 101 20.63 41.56 -25.16
N LEU A 102 21.78 41.10 -24.65
CA LEU A 102 22.31 39.77 -24.91
C LEU A 102 21.61 38.68 -24.08
N ASP A 103 21.16 39.00 -22.87
CA ASP A 103 20.52 38.03 -21.97
C ASP A 103 19.11 38.51 -21.55
N THR A 104 18.08 37.81 -22.04
CA THR A 104 16.67 38.11 -21.75
C THR A 104 16.29 37.95 -20.28
N ASP A 105 17.08 37.19 -19.51
CA ASP A 105 16.82 36.98 -18.08
C ASP A 105 17.39 38.11 -17.22
N THR A 106 18.18 39.02 -17.79
CA THR A 106 18.73 40.19 -17.07
C THR A 106 17.68 41.29 -16.96
N ALA A 107 17.15 41.52 -15.76
CA ALA A 107 16.23 42.63 -15.48
C ALA A 107 16.94 43.99 -15.58
N TYR A 108 18.09 44.09 -14.92
CA TYR A 108 18.85 45.34 -14.86
C TYR A 108 20.33 45.08 -14.64
N ILE A 109 21.10 46.10 -15.00
CA ILE A 109 22.51 46.25 -14.74
C ILE A 109 22.73 47.72 -14.39
N PHE A 110 23.51 47.99 -13.35
CA PHE A 110 23.96 49.34 -13.02
C PHE A 110 25.33 49.32 -12.35
N VAL A 111 26.00 50.46 -12.41
CA VAL A 111 27.33 50.67 -11.84
C VAL A 111 27.29 51.86 -10.91
N ILE A 112 27.83 51.68 -9.71
CA ILE A 112 28.03 52.74 -8.73
C ILE A 112 29.52 52.93 -8.44
N ASN A 113 29.93 54.15 -8.11
CA ASN A 113 31.29 54.41 -7.63
C ASN A 113 31.44 54.06 -6.14
N SER A 114 32.65 54.20 -5.60
CA SER A 114 32.95 54.00 -4.17
C SER A 114 32.15 54.90 -3.22
N SER A 115 31.59 56.01 -3.71
CA SER A 115 30.70 56.92 -2.96
C SER A 115 29.21 56.58 -3.11
N ASN A 116 28.86 55.40 -3.65
CA ASN A 116 27.49 54.97 -3.96
C ASN A 116 26.75 55.87 -4.97
N ARG A 117 27.47 56.69 -5.76
CA ARG A 117 26.89 57.47 -6.86
C ARG A 117 26.79 56.62 -8.11
N ILE A 118 25.62 56.66 -8.76
CA ILE A 118 25.37 55.93 -10.00
C ILE A 118 26.18 56.55 -11.15
N LEU A 119 26.93 55.71 -11.85
CA LEU A 119 27.71 56.08 -13.04
C LEU A 119 26.96 55.74 -14.33
N ALA A 120 26.29 54.58 -14.36
CA ALA A 120 25.44 54.14 -15.47
C ALA A 120 24.41 53.09 -15.00
N HIS A 121 23.28 52.98 -15.69
CA HIS A 121 22.24 51.98 -15.42
C HIS A 121 21.42 51.65 -16.67
N THR A 122 20.66 50.56 -16.66
CA THR A 122 19.83 50.07 -17.79
C THR A 122 18.32 50.19 -17.56
N PHE A 123 17.89 50.88 -16.50
CA PHE A 123 16.47 51.17 -16.25
C PHE A 123 15.89 52.16 -17.29
N PRO A 124 14.68 51.88 -17.81
CA PRO A 124 14.02 52.73 -18.82
C PRO A 124 13.36 53.98 -18.24
N GLU A 125 12.73 53.88 -17.06
CA GLU A 125 11.88 54.94 -16.46
C GLU A 125 12.52 55.64 -15.25
N GLY A 126 13.86 55.67 -15.22
CA GLY A 126 14.63 56.21 -14.09
C GLY A 126 15.11 55.14 -13.12
N PHE A 127 15.96 55.55 -12.17
CA PHE A 127 16.66 54.63 -11.29
C PHE A 127 15.97 54.50 -9.91
N PRO A 128 15.66 53.27 -9.44
CA PRO A 128 15.09 53.05 -8.12
C PRO A 128 16.15 53.20 -7.02
N VAL A 129 16.17 54.34 -6.33
CA VAL A 129 17.25 54.73 -5.38
C VAL A 129 17.41 53.73 -4.22
N ASP A 130 16.31 53.13 -3.74
CA ASP A 130 16.33 52.17 -2.63
C ASP A 130 17.14 50.90 -2.96
N LEU A 131 17.26 50.57 -4.25
CA LEU A 131 18.02 49.42 -4.72
C LEU A 131 19.50 49.50 -4.34
N ILE A 132 20.07 50.70 -4.21
CA ILE A 132 21.48 50.89 -3.79
C ILE A 132 21.72 50.24 -2.43
N LYS A 133 20.76 50.36 -1.51
CA LYS A 133 20.89 49.83 -0.13
C LYS A 133 20.45 48.37 0.00
N ALA A 134 19.79 47.82 -1.01
CA ALA A 134 19.13 46.52 -0.91
C ALA A 134 20.10 45.33 -0.74
N ASN A 135 21.32 45.41 -1.29
CA ASN A 135 22.30 44.31 -1.31
C ASN A 135 23.74 44.85 -1.18
N PRO A 136 24.11 45.41 -0.02
CA PRO A 136 25.45 45.96 0.19
C PRO A 136 26.50 44.85 0.02
N LEU A 137 27.69 45.22 -0.46
CA LEU A 137 28.83 44.31 -0.50
C LEU A 137 29.45 44.22 0.91
N PRO A 138 29.44 43.06 1.57
CA PRO A 138 30.05 42.92 2.90
C PRO A 138 31.57 43.14 2.84
N GLU A 139 32.15 43.61 3.94
CA GLU A 139 33.61 43.71 4.07
C GLU A 139 34.27 42.34 3.83
N ASN A 140 35.40 42.34 3.12
CA ASN A 140 36.18 41.15 2.76
C ASN A 140 35.44 40.08 1.91
N LYS A 141 34.39 40.46 1.16
CA LYS A 141 33.79 39.57 0.15
C LYS A 141 33.99 40.07 -1.27
N ASP A 142 34.28 39.13 -2.17
CA ASP A 142 34.44 39.39 -3.61
C ASP A 142 33.12 39.47 -4.37
N PHE A 143 31.99 39.19 -3.70
CA PHE A 143 30.64 39.36 -4.23
C PHE A 143 29.58 39.20 -3.12
N ASN A 144 28.35 39.62 -3.41
CA ASN A 144 27.17 39.28 -2.61
C ASN A 144 25.98 38.98 -3.52
N ILE A 145 25.12 38.03 -3.13
CA ILE A 145 23.92 37.66 -3.88
C ILE A 145 22.72 37.71 -2.94
N GLN A 146 21.69 38.45 -3.32
CA GLN A 146 20.45 38.57 -2.55
C GLN A 146 19.23 38.38 -3.43
N LEU A 147 18.23 37.66 -2.93
CA LEU A 147 16.93 37.55 -3.58
C LEU A 147 16.08 38.76 -3.19
N LEU A 148 15.66 39.53 -4.18
CA LEU A 148 14.81 40.70 -4.03
C LEU A 148 13.42 40.41 -4.60
N ASP A 149 12.39 40.82 -3.87
CA ASP A 149 11.02 40.86 -4.36
C ASP A 149 10.77 42.25 -4.96
N THR A 150 10.49 42.31 -6.25
CA THR A 150 10.37 43.54 -7.01
C THR A 150 9.09 43.55 -7.85
N GLN A 151 8.69 44.71 -8.36
CA GLN A 151 7.55 44.82 -9.26
C GLN A 151 7.72 44.03 -10.58
N LEU A 152 8.96 43.70 -10.94
CA LEU A 152 9.30 42.88 -12.11
C LEU A 152 9.28 41.36 -11.79
N GLY A 153 9.11 40.99 -10.51
CA GLY A 153 9.17 39.63 -9.99
C GLY A 153 10.38 39.40 -9.07
N LEU A 154 10.63 38.13 -8.77
CA LEU A 154 11.76 37.68 -7.96
C LEU A 154 13.07 37.81 -8.76
N ILE A 155 14.01 38.60 -8.21
CA ILE A 155 15.29 38.91 -8.84
C ILE A 155 16.44 38.50 -7.93
N TYR A 156 17.40 37.77 -8.47
CA TYR A 156 18.71 37.62 -7.82
C TYR A 156 19.56 38.85 -8.15
N ASP A 157 19.74 39.74 -7.17
CA ASP A 157 20.66 40.87 -7.26
C ASP A 157 22.06 40.41 -6.89
N ILE A 158 22.99 40.59 -7.82
CA ILE A 158 24.37 40.16 -7.71
C ILE A 158 25.24 41.42 -7.66
N ASN A 159 25.97 41.59 -6.57
CA ASN A 159 26.87 42.71 -6.35
C ASN A 159 28.32 42.24 -6.45
N VAL A 160 29.10 42.85 -7.35
CA VAL A 160 30.51 42.53 -7.60
C VAL A 160 31.35 43.81 -7.52
N PRO A 161 32.47 43.84 -6.78
CA PRO A 161 33.35 44.99 -6.71
C PRO A 161 34.13 45.19 -8.02
N ILE A 162 34.40 46.45 -8.33
CA ILE A 162 35.33 46.89 -9.38
C ILE A 162 36.60 47.36 -8.68
N LEU A 163 37.70 46.63 -8.86
CA LEU A 163 38.96 46.87 -8.19
C LEU A 163 40.02 47.40 -9.17
N ALA A 164 40.75 48.45 -8.78
CA ALA A 164 42.02 48.83 -9.40
C ALA A 164 43.15 48.38 -8.48
N GLY A 165 43.73 47.21 -8.76
CA GLY A 165 44.65 46.57 -7.82
C GLY A 165 43.92 46.17 -6.54
N LYS A 166 44.24 46.84 -5.41
CA LYS A 166 43.59 46.61 -4.10
C LYS A 166 42.52 47.66 -3.74
N SER A 167 42.37 48.70 -4.55
CA SER A 167 41.46 49.81 -4.26
C SER A 167 40.09 49.56 -4.88
N LEU A 168 39.03 49.67 -4.06
CA LEU A 168 37.64 49.64 -4.53
C LEU A 168 37.31 50.95 -5.26
N ILE A 169 37.09 50.85 -6.57
CA ILE A 169 36.75 52.00 -7.42
C ILE A 169 35.23 52.13 -7.59
N GLY A 170 34.52 51.00 -7.61
CA GLY A 170 33.08 50.96 -7.77
C GLY A 170 32.52 49.57 -7.58
N GLN A 171 31.25 49.39 -7.91
CA GLN A 171 30.54 48.11 -7.82
C GLN A 171 29.62 47.97 -9.04
N VAL A 172 29.54 46.76 -9.59
CA VAL A 172 28.55 46.36 -10.56
C VAL A 172 27.42 45.62 -9.85
N ARG A 173 26.20 46.01 -10.19
CA ARG A 173 24.98 45.34 -9.75
C ARG A 173 24.24 44.79 -10.95
N LEU A 174 23.99 43.50 -10.93
CA LEU A 174 23.31 42.76 -12.00
C LEU A 174 22.13 41.99 -11.39
N GLY A 175 20.93 42.28 -11.87
CA GLY A 175 19.70 41.63 -11.44
C GLY A 175 19.21 40.62 -12.47
N ILE A 176 19.10 39.35 -12.09
CA ILE A 176 18.57 38.27 -12.94
C ILE A 176 17.18 37.84 -12.48
N LEU A 177 16.24 37.81 -13.41
CA LEU A 177 14.87 37.31 -13.21
C LEU A 177 14.86 35.80 -13.03
N GLN A 178 14.06 35.31 -12.09
CA GLN A 178 13.88 33.87 -11.88
C GLN A 178 13.07 33.19 -13.01
N ASN A 179 12.49 33.96 -13.94
CA ASN A 179 11.52 33.48 -14.93
C ASN A 179 12.11 32.44 -15.91
N GLY A 180 13.40 32.56 -16.28
CA GLY A 180 14.08 31.60 -17.13
C GLY A 180 14.07 30.17 -16.57
N ILE A 181 14.10 30.04 -15.24
CA ILE A 181 14.09 28.76 -14.52
C ILE A 181 12.77 28.01 -14.75
N GLN A 182 11.65 28.72 -14.81
CA GLN A 182 10.32 28.11 -14.84
C GLN A 182 10.06 27.31 -16.13
N ARG A 183 10.55 27.77 -17.28
CA ARG A 183 10.36 27.06 -18.56
C ARG A 183 11.08 25.71 -18.58
N THR A 184 12.31 25.67 -18.09
CA THR A 184 13.08 24.43 -17.97
C THR A 184 12.45 23.48 -16.95
N ILE A 185 11.95 24.01 -15.83
CA ILE A 185 11.21 23.22 -14.84
C ILE A 185 9.97 22.59 -15.45
N MET A 186 9.13 23.35 -16.18
CA MET A 186 7.89 22.81 -16.77
C MET A 186 8.13 21.65 -17.74
N LEU A 187 9.17 21.74 -18.58
CA LEU A 187 9.52 20.65 -19.51
C LEU A 187 9.93 19.39 -18.75
N ILE A 188 10.78 19.52 -17.74
CA ILE A 188 11.26 18.39 -16.94
C ILE A 188 10.12 17.79 -16.10
N ASP A 189 9.27 18.63 -15.50
CA ASP A 189 8.11 18.19 -14.72
C ASP A 189 7.13 17.38 -15.59
N SER A 190 6.89 17.80 -16.83
CA SER A 190 6.02 17.05 -17.76
C SER A 190 6.60 15.68 -18.11
N ALA A 191 7.92 15.58 -18.33
CA ALA A 191 8.59 14.33 -18.60
C ALA A 191 8.54 13.38 -17.40
N ILE A 192 8.79 13.89 -16.19
CA ILE A 192 8.68 13.12 -14.94
C ILE A 192 7.25 12.61 -14.76
N LEU A 193 6.24 13.45 -14.95
CA LEU A 193 4.84 13.07 -14.82
C LEU A 193 4.48 11.90 -15.76
N VAL A 194 4.90 11.98 -17.02
CA VAL A 194 4.66 10.91 -18.01
C VAL A 194 5.34 9.60 -17.57
N VAL A 195 6.61 9.66 -17.15
CA VAL A 195 7.35 8.47 -16.69
C VAL A 195 6.72 7.88 -15.42
N THR A 196 6.35 8.71 -14.45
CA THR A 196 5.68 8.27 -13.22
C THR A 196 4.33 7.61 -13.53
N LEU A 197 3.55 8.17 -14.46
CA LEU A 197 2.28 7.58 -14.87
C LEU A 197 2.47 6.21 -15.55
N LEU A 198 3.48 6.08 -16.40
CA LEU A 198 3.84 4.80 -17.03
C LEU A 198 4.24 3.75 -15.98
N ILE A 199 5.07 4.12 -15.00
CA ILE A 199 5.48 3.22 -13.91
C ILE A 199 4.26 2.79 -13.09
N ILE A 200 3.37 3.71 -12.74
CA ILE A 200 2.13 3.39 -12.02
C ILE A 200 1.25 2.44 -12.84
N LEU A 201 1.08 2.69 -14.13
CA LEU A 201 0.30 1.83 -15.02
C LEU A 201 0.86 0.41 -15.07
N ILE A 202 2.18 0.28 -15.29
CA ILE A 202 2.88 -1.00 -15.29
C ILE A 202 2.72 -1.69 -13.93
N GLY A 203 2.89 -0.95 -12.84
CA GLY A 203 2.73 -1.45 -11.48
C GLY A 203 1.33 -1.97 -11.19
N ILE A 204 0.28 -1.29 -11.66
CA ILE A 204 -1.11 -1.75 -11.54
C ILE A 204 -1.33 -3.06 -12.32
N ILE A 205 -0.80 -3.16 -13.54
CA ILE A 205 -0.90 -4.37 -14.37
C ILE A 205 -0.20 -5.54 -13.66
N LEU A 206 1.01 -5.32 -13.13
CA LEU A 206 1.75 -6.33 -12.37
C LEU A 206 1.02 -6.73 -11.09
N ALA A 207 0.52 -5.77 -10.32
CA ALA A 207 -0.23 -6.04 -9.09
C ALA A 207 -1.48 -6.89 -9.38
N TYR A 208 -2.20 -6.60 -10.47
CA TYR A 208 -3.34 -7.40 -10.91
C TYR A 208 -2.93 -8.83 -11.28
N LYS A 209 -1.84 -9.00 -12.05
CA LYS A 209 -1.31 -10.32 -12.39
C LYS A 209 -0.91 -11.11 -11.15
N ILE A 210 -0.12 -10.51 -10.24
CA ILE A 210 0.31 -11.16 -8.98
C ILE A 210 -0.91 -11.58 -8.16
N SER A 211 -1.93 -10.71 -8.06
CA SER A 211 -3.17 -11.04 -7.38
C SER A 211 -3.87 -12.27 -7.98
N SER A 212 -3.84 -12.44 -9.30
CA SER A 212 -4.43 -13.61 -9.97
C SER A 212 -3.58 -14.86 -9.78
N PHE A 213 -2.25 -14.74 -9.79
CA PHE A 213 -1.35 -15.88 -9.67
C PHE A 213 -1.22 -16.41 -8.24
N ILE A 214 -1.26 -15.55 -7.23
CA ILE A 214 -1.03 -15.94 -5.83
C ILE A 214 -2.35 -15.98 -5.05
N THR A 215 -3.10 -14.89 -5.08
CA THR A 215 -4.24 -14.75 -4.16
C THR A 215 -5.43 -15.63 -4.55
N GLN A 216 -5.65 -15.85 -5.84
CA GLN A 216 -6.76 -16.69 -6.31
C GLN A 216 -6.57 -18.18 -5.93
N PRO A 217 -5.41 -18.82 -6.15
CA PRO A 217 -5.16 -20.17 -5.64
C PRO A 217 -5.29 -20.30 -4.12
N ILE A 218 -4.80 -19.31 -3.35
CA ILE A 218 -4.94 -19.29 -1.89
C ILE A 218 -6.42 -19.21 -1.49
N SER A 219 -7.24 -18.40 -2.17
CA SER A 219 -8.69 -18.33 -1.91
C SER A 219 -9.37 -19.68 -2.15
N ARG A 220 -9.01 -20.38 -3.23
CA ARG A 220 -9.54 -21.73 -3.52
C ARG A 220 -9.14 -22.75 -2.45
N LEU A 221 -7.90 -22.67 -1.93
CA LEU A 221 -7.45 -23.49 -0.80
C LEU A 221 -8.26 -23.24 0.46
N VAL A 222 -8.55 -21.97 0.78
CA VAL A 222 -9.39 -21.61 1.92
C VAL A 222 -10.82 -22.16 1.76
N GLU A 223 -11.42 -22.01 0.58
CA GLU A 223 -12.76 -22.51 0.27
C GLU A 223 -12.83 -24.05 0.35
N ALA A 224 -11.84 -24.76 -0.19
CA ALA A 224 -11.76 -26.21 -0.12
C ALA A 224 -11.56 -26.71 1.32
N THR A 225 -10.72 -26.03 2.11
CA THR A 225 -10.51 -26.36 3.52
C THR A 225 -11.82 -26.19 4.31
N GLU A 226 -12.60 -25.15 4.03
CA GLU A 226 -13.90 -24.92 4.65
C GLU A 226 -14.94 -25.98 4.25
N SER A 227 -14.81 -26.58 3.06
CA SER A 227 -15.64 -27.71 2.62
C SER A 227 -15.30 -28.99 3.38
N ILE A 228 -14.01 -29.28 3.57
CA ILE A 228 -13.53 -30.39 4.42
C ILE A 228 -14.03 -30.22 5.86
N ARG A 229 -13.99 -29.00 6.41
CA ARG A 229 -14.51 -28.71 7.76
C ARG A 229 -16.00 -29.06 7.91
N LYS A 230 -16.76 -29.01 6.82
CA LYS A 230 -18.19 -29.36 6.77
C LYS A 230 -18.44 -30.85 6.49
N GLY A 231 -17.39 -31.66 6.39
CA GLY A 231 -17.47 -33.10 6.14
C GLY A 231 -17.43 -33.50 4.67
N ASP A 232 -17.21 -32.56 3.74
CA ASP A 232 -16.99 -32.88 2.33
C ASP A 232 -15.50 -33.10 2.04
N PHE A 233 -15.09 -34.37 2.05
CA PHE A 233 -13.72 -34.80 1.74
C PHE A 233 -13.52 -35.12 0.25
N SER A 234 -14.52 -34.87 -0.61
CA SER A 234 -14.41 -35.13 -2.05
C SER A 234 -13.76 -33.99 -2.83
N ALA A 235 -13.65 -32.81 -2.20
CA ALA A 235 -13.09 -31.61 -2.81
C ALA A 235 -11.63 -31.79 -3.23
N LYS A 236 -11.33 -31.62 -4.52
CA LYS A 236 -9.97 -31.61 -5.06
C LYS A 236 -9.61 -30.23 -5.56
N ILE A 237 -8.37 -29.82 -5.29
CA ILE A 237 -7.82 -28.57 -5.79
C ILE A 237 -6.92 -28.87 -6.98
N ASP A 238 -7.32 -28.44 -8.17
CA ASP A 238 -6.48 -28.47 -9.38
C ASP A 238 -5.81 -27.11 -9.58
N ILE A 239 -4.64 -26.93 -8.97
CA ILE A 239 -3.74 -25.79 -9.22
C ILE A 239 -2.52 -26.30 -9.98
N ARG A 240 -2.41 -25.91 -11.25
CA ARG A 240 -1.26 -26.21 -12.13
C ARG A 240 -0.15 -25.17 -11.98
N ALA A 241 0.30 -24.94 -10.76
CA ALA A 241 1.45 -24.08 -10.50
C ALA A 241 2.71 -24.94 -10.31
N LYS A 242 3.86 -24.43 -10.76
CA LYS A 242 5.17 -25.11 -10.63
C LYS A 242 6.03 -24.53 -9.49
N ASP A 243 5.39 -23.78 -8.60
CA ASP A 243 5.98 -23.05 -7.48
C ASP A 243 5.49 -23.64 -6.14
N GLU A 244 5.71 -22.91 -5.05
CA GLU A 244 5.27 -23.28 -3.70
C GLU A 244 3.76 -23.47 -3.59
N ILE A 245 2.97 -22.78 -4.42
CA ILE A 245 1.50 -22.92 -4.43
C ILE A 245 1.11 -24.29 -5.00
N GLY A 246 1.81 -24.76 -6.04
CA GLY A 246 1.63 -26.10 -6.60
C GLY A 246 1.98 -27.19 -5.59
N LEU A 247 3.08 -27.02 -4.87
CA LEU A 247 3.50 -27.93 -3.80
C LEU A 247 2.46 -27.99 -2.68
N LEU A 248 1.95 -26.83 -2.25
CA LEU A 248 0.91 -26.74 -1.22
C LEU A 248 -0.41 -27.40 -1.67
N SER A 249 -0.82 -27.19 -2.91
CA SER A 249 -2.00 -27.86 -3.49
C SER A 249 -1.83 -29.38 -3.51
N GLY A 250 -0.65 -29.87 -3.86
CA GLY A 250 -0.33 -31.30 -3.85
C GLY A 250 -0.39 -31.90 -2.44
N ALA A 251 0.19 -31.21 -1.45
CA ALA A 251 0.14 -31.62 -0.05
C ALA A 251 -1.30 -31.62 0.49
N PHE A 252 -2.09 -30.59 0.17
CA PHE A 252 -3.51 -30.49 0.54
C PHE A 252 -4.33 -31.65 -0.02
N ASN A 253 -4.16 -31.98 -1.29
CA ASN A 253 -4.88 -33.11 -1.91
C ASN A 253 -4.51 -34.45 -1.25
N LYS A 254 -3.23 -34.68 -0.92
CA LYS A 254 -2.80 -35.89 -0.21
C LYS A 254 -3.44 -36.01 1.18
N MET A 255 -3.48 -34.91 1.93
CA MET A 255 -4.15 -34.86 3.24
C MET A 255 -5.65 -35.20 3.12
N THR A 256 -6.32 -34.65 2.12
CA THR A 256 -7.75 -34.87 1.88
C THR A 256 -8.04 -36.34 1.55
N VAL A 257 -7.20 -36.99 0.73
CA VAL A 257 -7.30 -38.43 0.46
C VAL A 257 -7.13 -39.26 1.73
N TYR A 258 -6.14 -38.93 2.56
CA TYR A 258 -5.90 -39.63 3.82
C TYR A 258 -7.07 -39.50 4.80
N LEU A 259 -7.65 -38.29 4.92
CA LEU A 259 -8.85 -38.07 5.75
C LEU A 259 -10.05 -38.88 5.26
N ASN A 260 -10.29 -38.93 3.95
CA ASN A 260 -11.39 -39.72 3.40
C ASN A 260 -11.22 -41.22 3.68
N GLN A 261 -9.99 -41.74 3.57
CA GLN A 261 -9.68 -43.13 3.90
C GLN A 261 -9.92 -43.44 5.39
N LEU A 262 -9.52 -42.54 6.29
CA LEU A 262 -9.78 -42.69 7.73
C LEU A 262 -11.28 -42.71 8.04
N VAL A 263 -12.06 -41.84 7.41
CA VAL A 263 -13.53 -41.81 7.59
C VAL A 263 -14.17 -43.11 7.09
N GLU A 264 -13.74 -43.64 5.94
CA GLU A 264 -14.20 -44.93 5.42
C GLU A 264 -13.80 -46.11 6.32
N GLU A 265 -12.59 -46.07 6.90
CA GLU A 265 -12.12 -47.09 7.85
C GLU A 265 -12.93 -47.07 9.15
N ILE A 266 -13.14 -45.90 9.75
CA ILE A 266 -14.00 -45.75 10.93
C ILE A 266 -15.42 -46.26 10.61
N GLY A 267 -15.99 -45.87 9.47
CA GLY A 267 -17.31 -46.34 9.04
C GLY A 267 -17.39 -47.87 8.87
N ARG A 268 -16.33 -48.52 8.38
CA ARG A 268 -16.23 -49.99 8.32
C ARG A 268 -16.16 -50.62 9.70
N LEU A 269 -15.33 -50.07 10.60
CA LEU A 269 -15.20 -50.57 11.98
C LEU A 269 -16.52 -50.42 12.76
N THR A 270 -17.25 -49.32 12.59
CA THR A 270 -18.57 -49.13 13.20
C THR A 270 -19.56 -50.19 12.72
N ARG A 271 -19.64 -50.44 11.40
CA ARG A 271 -20.51 -51.49 10.85
C ARG A 271 -20.10 -52.89 11.31
N TYR A 272 -18.81 -53.14 11.48
CA TYR A 272 -18.31 -54.41 12.01
C TYR A 272 -18.77 -54.63 13.46
N ARG A 273 -18.59 -53.62 14.33
CA ARG A 273 -19.07 -53.68 15.73
C ARG A 273 -20.58 -53.82 15.85
N GLU A 274 -21.33 -53.14 15.00
CA GLU A 274 -22.80 -53.24 15.00
C GLU A 274 -23.25 -54.66 14.63
N ARG A 275 -22.61 -55.29 13.64
CA ARG A 275 -22.85 -56.71 13.29
C ARG A 275 -22.47 -57.65 14.42
N GLU A 276 -21.35 -57.39 15.10
CA GLU A 276 -20.90 -58.19 16.24
C GLU A 276 -21.87 -58.08 17.42
N SER A 277 -22.35 -56.87 17.74
CA SER A 277 -23.39 -56.65 18.76
C SER A 277 -24.69 -57.38 18.42
N ILE A 278 -25.17 -57.27 17.17
CA ILE A 278 -26.39 -57.96 16.72
C ILE A 278 -26.22 -59.48 16.85
N ALA A 279 -25.05 -60.03 16.50
CA ALA A 279 -24.77 -61.45 16.63
C ALA A 279 -24.73 -61.91 18.10
N LEU A 280 -24.15 -61.11 18.99
CA LEU A 280 -24.15 -61.37 20.43
C LEU A 280 -25.56 -61.32 21.01
N ASP A 281 -26.35 -60.29 20.69
CA ASP A 281 -27.74 -60.16 21.16
C ASP A 281 -28.61 -61.33 20.65
N LEU A 282 -28.43 -61.76 19.40
CA LEU A 282 -29.09 -62.95 18.85
C LEU A 282 -28.67 -64.22 19.59
N HIS A 283 -27.39 -64.38 19.90
CA HIS A 283 -26.89 -65.53 20.64
C HIS A 283 -27.47 -65.58 22.06
N ASP A 284 -27.50 -64.47 22.78
CA ASP A 284 -28.01 -64.41 24.16
C ASP A 284 -29.51 -64.70 24.20
N ASN A 285 -30.29 -64.08 23.31
CA ASN A 285 -31.73 -64.35 23.22
C ASN A 285 -32.01 -65.82 22.86
N CYS A 286 -31.30 -66.39 21.88
CA CYS A 286 -31.45 -67.78 21.49
C CYS A 286 -31.09 -68.75 22.62
N ALA A 287 -30.01 -68.48 23.36
CA ALA A 287 -29.62 -69.28 24.52
C ALA A 287 -30.70 -69.27 25.62
N GLN A 288 -31.32 -68.11 25.85
CA GLN A 288 -32.38 -67.96 26.85
C GLN A 288 -33.68 -68.64 26.42
N ASP A 289 -34.05 -68.54 25.15
CA ASP A 289 -35.21 -69.24 24.58
C ASP A 289 -35.02 -70.77 24.64
N LEU A 290 -33.83 -71.25 24.26
CA LEU A 290 -33.48 -72.67 24.37
C LEU A 290 -33.50 -73.17 25.82
N ALA A 291 -32.97 -72.40 26.77
CA ALA A 291 -33.01 -72.76 28.19
C ALA A 291 -34.45 -72.85 28.73
N ASN A 292 -35.32 -71.92 28.32
CA ASN A 292 -36.75 -71.97 28.65
C ASN A 292 -37.43 -73.21 28.06
N LEU A 293 -37.14 -73.53 26.81
CA LEU A 293 -37.64 -74.73 26.12
C LEU A 293 -37.21 -76.02 26.84
N ILE A 294 -35.91 -76.15 27.17
CA ILE A 294 -35.38 -77.30 27.91
C ILE A 294 -36.09 -77.45 29.25
N LYS A 295 -36.23 -76.36 30.01
CA LYS A 295 -36.90 -76.38 31.32
C LYS A 295 -38.37 -76.78 31.22
N ARG A 296 -39.07 -76.34 30.18
CA ARG A 296 -40.46 -76.75 29.91
C ARG A 296 -40.56 -78.21 29.48
N LEU A 297 -39.60 -78.70 28.68
CA LEU A 297 -39.53 -80.11 28.29
C LEU A 297 -39.25 -81.02 29.50
N GLU A 298 -38.34 -80.65 30.39
CA GLU A 298 -38.10 -81.36 31.65
C GLU A 298 -39.35 -81.38 32.55
N LEU A 299 -40.09 -80.26 32.61
CA LEU A 299 -41.37 -80.19 33.33
C LEU A 299 -42.40 -81.14 32.70
N CYS A 300 -42.52 -81.15 31.38
CA CYS A 300 -43.39 -82.08 30.66
C CYS A 300 -43.01 -83.54 30.92
N GLU A 301 -41.71 -83.88 30.91
CA GLU A 301 -41.24 -85.24 31.21
C GLU A 301 -41.60 -85.67 32.64
N LYS A 302 -41.45 -84.78 33.62
CA LYS A 302 -41.88 -85.02 35.01
C LYS A 302 -43.39 -85.17 35.12
N LEU A 303 -44.16 -84.29 34.47
CA LEU A 303 -45.63 -84.37 34.44
C LEU A 303 -46.11 -85.65 33.76
N PHE A 304 -45.44 -86.13 32.71
CA PHE A 304 -45.81 -87.35 32.01
C PHE A 304 -45.74 -88.59 32.92
N LYS A 305 -44.82 -88.59 33.91
CA LYS A 305 -44.66 -89.66 34.90
C LYS A 305 -45.66 -89.59 36.06
N LEU A 306 -46.26 -88.42 36.33
CA LEU A 306 -47.10 -88.17 37.51
C LEU A 306 -48.59 -87.94 37.17
N GLU A 307 -48.87 -87.15 36.13
CA GLU A 307 -50.20 -86.73 35.68
C GLU A 307 -50.24 -86.57 34.14
N PRO A 308 -50.45 -87.64 33.37
CA PRO A 308 -50.27 -87.63 31.91
C PRO A 308 -51.22 -86.67 31.18
N ALA A 309 -52.43 -86.40 31.71
CA ALA A 309 -53.38 -85.47 31.10
C ALA A 309 -52.87 -84.00 31.09
N LYS A 310 -52.23 -83.55 32.17
CA LYS A 310 -51.67 -82.17 32.24
C LYS A 310 -50.39 -82.03 31.42
N ALA A 311 -49.63 -83.10 31.25
CA ALA A 311 -48.45 -83.10 30.38
C ALA A 311 -48.83 -82.84 28.91
N PHE A 312 -49.93 -83.43 28.43
CA PHE A 312 -50.44 -83.18 27.07
C PHE A 312 -50.96 -81.75 26.88
N GLU A 313 -51.51 -81.12 27.93
CA GLU A 313 -51.98 -79.74 27.90
C GLU A 313 -50.80 -78.75 27.76
N GLU A 314 -49.75 -78.88 28.57
CA GLU A 314 -48.51 -78.08 28.45
C GLU A 314 -47.78 -78.30 27.11
N LEU A 315 -47.78 -79.54 26.59
CA LEU A 315 -47.19 -79.84 25.28
C LEU A 315 -47.97 -79.21 24.12
N ASN A 316 -49.30 -79.10 24.22
CA ASN A 316 -50.12 -78.39 23.23
C ASN A 316 -49.88 -76.87 23.30
N VAL A 317 -49.73 -76.29 24.50
CA VAL A 317 -49.36 -74.87 24.68
C VAL A 317 -47.98 -74.56 24.10
N LEU A 318 -47.04 -75.50 24.18
CA LEU A 318 -45.72 -75.42 23.53
C LEU A 318 -45.77 -75.51 22.00
N LYS A 319 -46.85 -76.04 21.41
CA LYS A 319 -46.99 -76.24 19.96
C LYS A 319 -47.70 -75.08 19.27
N GLU A 320 -48.44 -74.26 20.03
CA GLU A 320 -49.22 -73.12 19.54
C GLU A 320 -48.47 -71.77 19.62
N ASN A 321 -47.32 -71.70 20.30
CA ASN A 321 -46.42 -70.54 20.33
C ASN A 321 -45.08 -70.86 19.66
#